data_AF-A0A9J5Y6A9-F1
#
_entry.id   AF-A0A9J5Y6A9-F1
#
_cell.length_a   1.000
_cell.length_b   1.000
_cell.length_c   1.000
_cell.angle_alpha   90.00
_cell.angle_beta   90.00
_cell.angle_gamma   90.00
#
_symmetry.space_group_name_H-M   'P 1'
#
loop_
_entity.id
_entity.type
_entity.pdbx_description
1 polymer ?
#
loop_
_entity_poly.entity_id
_entity_poly.type
_entity_poly.pdbx_seq_one_letter_code
_entity_poly.pdbx_strand_id
1 'polypeptide(L)'
;MPMFLKIAEYRVGIILVVYHRVPCRKQGGIRFTINGFSYFNLVLVTNIMGAGDITKIMVKGTRTNWITLCHIWGQSWQTNSVLVGQRCHSGSQLAINANLPCGT
;
A
#
# COMPACT_ATOMS: atom_id res chain seq x y z
N MET A 1 6.36 -11.49 -20.83
CA MET A 1 7.84 -11.59 -20.85
C MET A 1 8.40 -11.12 -19.51
N PRO A 2 9.25 -11.93 -18.85
CA PRO A 2 10.02 -11.52 -17.68
C PRO A 2 10.91 -10.31 -17.97
N MET A 3 11.14 -9.46 -16.97
CA MET A 3 11.90 -8.21 -17.14
C MET A 3 13.34 -8.47 -17.61
N PHE A 4 13.98 -9.52 -17.10
CA PHE A 4 15.36 -9.88 -17.44
C PHE A 4 15.57 -10.08 -18.94
N LEU A 5 14.65 -10.79 -19.61
CA LEU A 5 14.73 -11.07 -21.05
C LEU A 5 14.50 -9.84 -21.93
N LYS A 6 14.04 -8.72 -21.35
CA LYS A 6 14.00 -7.43 -22.06
C LYS A 6 15.32 -6.67 -22.01
N ILE A 7 16.22 -7.04 -21.10
CA ILE A 7 17.49 -6.34 -20.84
C ILE A 7 18.68 -7.17 -21.33
N ALA A 8 18.60 -8.51 -21.26
CA ALA A 8 19.65 -9.40 -21.75
C ALA A 8 19.12 -10.75 -22.24
N GLU A 9 19.94 -11.44 -23.02
CA GLU A 9 19.67 -12.80 -23.48
C GLU A 9 19.82 -13.83 -22.36
N TYR A 10 19.04 -14.91 -22.43
CA TYR A 10 19.10 -16.05 -21.51
C TYR A 10 20.34 -16.94 -21.74
N ARG A 11 21.51 -16.32 -21.68
CA ARG A 11 22.83 -16.95 -21.80
C ARG A 11 23.79 -16.42 -20.76
N VAL A 12 23.58 -15.18 -20.33
CA VAL A 12 24.43 -14.50 -19.36
C VAL A 12 23.74 -14.53 -18.00
N GLY A 13 24.37 -15.16 -17.01
CA GLY A 13 23.80 -15.30 -15.65
C GLY A 13 23.83 -14.02 -14.81
N ILE A 14 24.73 -13.07 -15.13
CA ILE A 14 24.92 -11.81 -14.39
C ILE A 14 25.15 -10.68 -15.39
N ILE A 15 24.38 -9.59 -15.27
CA ILE A 15 24.53 -8.37 -16.07
C ILE A 15 24.58 -7.15 -15.15
N LEU A 16 25.37 -6.14 -15.52
CA LEU A 16 25.39 -4.85 -14.83
C LEU A 16 24.18 -4.03 -15.26
N VAL A 17 23.42 -3.51 -14.30
CA VAL A 17 22.21 -2.71 -14.55
C VAL A 17 22.33 -1.38 -13.80
N VAL A 18 22.12 -0.28 -14.53
CA VAL A 18 21.95 1.05 -13.95
C VAL A 18 20.46 1.35 -13.87
N TYR A 19 19.98 1.80 -12.71
CA TYR A 19 18.56 2.05 -12.48
C TYR A 19 18.34 3.37 -11.73
N HIS A 20 17.17 3.96 -11.92
CA HIS A 20 16.69 5.11 -11.15
C HIS A 20 15.19 4.94 -10.90
N ARG A 21 14.67 5.64 -9.87
CA ARG A 21 13.25 5.59 -9.54
C ARG A 21 12.46 6.48 -10.52
N VAL A 22 11.35 5.95 -11.03
CA VAL A 22 10.40 6.69 -11.86
C VAL A 22 9.00 6.61 -11.25
N PRO A 23 8.19 7.69 -11.33
CA PRO A 23 6.84 7.67 -10.81
C PRO A 23 6.00 6.64 -11.57
N CYS A 24 5.35 5.75 -10.83
CA CYS A 24 4.49 4.72 -11.40
C CYS A 24 3.16 5.32 -11.87
N ARG A 25 2.84 5.15 -13.16
CA ARG A 25 1.52 5.47 -13.71
C ARG A 25 0.66 4.21 -13.75
N LYS A 26 -0.30 4.10 -12.83
CA LYS A 26 -1.28 3.01 -12.78
C LYS A 26 -2.70 3.55 -12.87
N GLN A 27 -3.57 2.87 -13.61
CA GLN A 27 -5.00 3.23 -13.69
C GLN A 27 -5.78 2.55 -12.57
N GLY A 28 -6.89 3.17 -12.14
CA GLY A 28 -7.85 2.54 -11.22
C GLY A 28 -7.71 2.88 -9.73
N GLY A 29 -7.01 3.97 -9.39
CA GLY A 29 -6.95 4.53 -8.03
C GLY A 29 -6.31 3.61 -6.98
N ILE A 30 -6.12 4.12 -5.76
CA ILE A 30 -5.60 3.31 -4.66
C ILE A 30 -6.68 2.34 -4.19
N ARG A 31 -6.31 1.07 -3.99
CA ARG A 31 -7.22 0.02 -3.55
C ARG A 31 -6.82 -0.50 -2.17
N PHE A 32 -7.83 -0.63 -1.31
CA PHE A 32 -7.67 -1.16 0.04
C PHE A 32 -8.41 -2.48 0.14
N THR A 33 -7.72 -3.50 0.62
CA THR A 33 -8.33 -4.79 0.96
C THR A 33 -8.19 -4.97 2.47
N ILE A 34 -9.32 -5.04 3.16
CA ILE A 34 -9.36 -5.25 4.60
C ILE A 34 -9.68 -6.72 4.82
N ASN A 35 -8.74 -7.46 5.37
CA ASN A 35 -8.87 -8.84 5.80
C ASN A 35 -8.72 -8.90 7.33
N GLY A 36 -9.23 -9.94 7.98
CA GLY A 36 -8.97 -10.15 9.40
C GLY A 36 -10.14 -10.69 10.21
N PHE A 37 -9.96 -10.65 11.53
CA PHE A 37 -10.91 -11.04 12.56
C PHE A 37 -11.11 -9.89 13.57
N SER A 38 -12.05 -10.05 14.51
CA SER A 38 -12.48 -8.99 15.43
C SER A 38 -11.37 -8.21 16.14
N TYR A 39 -10.24 -8.84 16.45
CA TYR A 39 -9.09 -8.24 17.14
C TYR A 39 -7.82 -8.17 16.30
N PHE A 40 -7.89 -8.56 15.03
CA PHE A 40 -6.74 -8.54 14.13
C PHE A 40 -7.22 -8.13 12.74
N ASN A 41 -6.93 -6.89 12.36
CA ASN A 41 -7.29 -6.35 11.07
C ASN A 41 -6.02 -6.13 10.24
N LEU A 42 -6.00 -6.72 9.06
CA LEU A 42 -4.95 -6.64 8.06
C LEU A 42 -5.45 -5.82 6.87
N VAL A 43 -4.84 -4.66 6.64
CA VAL A 43 -5.12 -3.81 5.49
C VAL A 43 -4.00 -3.98 4.48
N LEU A 44 -4.33 -4.50 3.32
CA LEU A 44 -3.44 -4.55 2.16
C LEU A 44 -3.71 -3.34 1.27
N VAL A 45 -2.66 -2.58 0.98
CA VAL A 45 -2.74 -1.46 0.03
C VAL A 45 -2.15 -1.88 -1.30
N THR A 46 -2.94 -1.70 -2.35
CA THR A 46 -2.53 -1.99 -3.73
C THR A 46 -2.81 -0.83 -4.65
N ASN A 47 -2.21 -0.88 -5.84
CA ASN A 47 -2.44 0.10 -6.91
C ASN A 47 -2.05 1.54 -6.53
N ILE A 48 -0.95 1.71 -5.80
CA ILE A 48 -0.38 3.01 -5.42
C ILE A 48 0.28 3.64 -6.67
N MET A 49 -0.11 4.88 -6.99
CA MET A 49 0.47 5.68 -8.07
C MET A 49 1.60 6.57 -7.51
N GLY A 50 2.53 6.99 -8.37
CA GLY A 50 3.58 7.96 -8.02
C GLY A 50 4.81 7.32 -7.40
N ALA A 51 5.28 7.85 -6.27
CA ALA A 51 6.51 7.40 -5.60
C ALA A 51 6.44 5.97 -5.04
N GLY A 52 5.23 5.44 -4.81
CA GLY A 52 5.01 4.05 -4.38
C GLY A 52 5.36 3.74 -2.92
N ASP A 53 6.08 4.64 -2.23
CA ASP A 53 6.49 4.46 -0.83
C ASP A 53 5.44 5.03 0.14
N ILE A 54 4.82 4.14 0.93
CA ILE A 54 3.89 4.49 2.01
C ILE A 54 4.65 4.53 3.34
N THR A 55 4.53 5.63 4.07
CA THR A 55 5.20 5.80 5.37
C THR A 55 4.24 5.60 6.53
N LYS A 56 2.97 6.00 6.40
CA LYS A 56 1.96 5.82 7.45
C LYS A 56 0.58 5.55 6.87
N ILE A 57 -0.16 4.67 7.54
CA ILE A 57 -1.58 4.44 7.27
C ILE A 57 -2.36 4.63 8.56
N MET A 58 -3.51 5.27 8.44
CA MET A 58 -4.44 5.45 9.54
C MET A 58 -5.84 5.00 9.12
N VAL A 59 -6.56 4.38 10.06
CA VAL A 59 -7.94 3.97 9.89
C VAL A 59 -8.79 4.62 10.97
N LYS A 60 -9.95 5.12 10.56
CA LYS A 60 -10.97 5.64 11.45
C LYS A 60 -12.26 4.88 11.22
N GLY A 61 -12.80 4.31 12.29
CA GLY A 61 -14.15 3.75 12.30
C GLY A 61 -15.18 4.82 12.64
N THR A 62 -16.47 4.50 12.50
CA THR A 62 -17.57 5.41 12.85
C THR A 62 -17.59 5.81 14.33
N ARG A 63 -17.06 4.96 15.22
CA ARG A 63 -17.05 5.19 16.68
C ARG A 63 -15.65 5.27 17.28
N THR A 64 -14.60 5.31 16.45
CA THR A 64 -13.20 5.34 16.92
C THR A 64 -12.47 6.58 16.44
N ASN A 65 -11.42 6.95 17.16
CA ASN A 65 -10.45 7.93 16.70
C ASN A 65 -9.58 7.33 15.58
N TRP A 66 -8.77 8.17 14.94
CA TRP A 66 -7.77 7.72 13.98
C TRP A 66 -6.77 6.78 14.67
N ILE A 67 -6.68 5.55 14.18
CA ILE A 67 -5.76 4.52 14.65
C ILE A 67 -4.67 4.37 13.60
N THR A 68 -3.42 4.50 14.02
CA THR A 68 -2.26 4.24 13.14
C THR A 68 -2.08 2.73 13.00
N LEU A 69 -1.88 2.26 11.78
CA LEU A 69 -1.57 0.85 11.52
C LEU A 69 -0.06 0.64 11.56
N CYS A 70 0.35 -0.55 12.00
CA CYS A 70 1.74 -0.97 11.97
C CYS A 70 2.05 -1.64 10.62
N HIS A 71 3.15 -1.22 10.00
CA HIS A 71 3.71 -1.94 8.85
C HIS A 71 4.25 -3.28 9.32
N ILE A 72 4.00 -4.34 8.55
CA ILE A 72 4.48 -5.69 8.87
C ILE A 72 5.32 -6.25 7.74
N TRP A 73 4.71 -6.61 6.62
CA TRP A 73 5.43 -7.15 5.46
C TRP A 73 4.87 -6.58 4.16
N GLY A 74 5.76 -6.31 3.20
CA GLY A 74 5.38 -5.80 1.88
C GLY A 74 4.53 -4.53 1.98
N GLN A 75 3.30 -4.58 1.48
CA GLN A 75 2.32 -3.48 1.57
C GLN A 75 1.15 -3.82 2.51
N SER A 76 1.39 -4.71 3.48
CA SER A 76 0.41 -5.13 4.48
C SER A 76 0.59 -4.36 5.77
N TRP A 77 -0.52 -3.94 6.36
CA TRP A 77 -0.57 -3.09 7.55
C TRP A 77 -1.54 -3.68 8.56
N GLN A 78 -1.14 -3.79 9.82
CA GLN A 78 -1.97 -4.40 10.86
C GLN A 78 -2.46 -3.41 11.91
N THR A 79 -3.63 -3.71 12.47
CA THR A 79 -4.09 -3.12 13.73
C THR A 79 -4.87 -4.15 14.54
N ASN A 80 -4.72 -4.07 15.87
CA ASN A 80 -5.44 -4.92 16.80
C ASN A 80 -6.73 -4.27 17.33
N SER A 81 -7.12 -3.13 16.76
CA SER A 81 -8.33 -2.42 17.16
C SER A 81 -9.57 -3.09 16.57
N VAL A 82 -10.66 -3.13 17.35
CA VAL A 82 -11.93 -3.71 16.92
C VAL A 82 -12.65 -2.76 15.96
N LEU A 83 -12.60 -3.10 14.67
CA LEU A 83 -13.30 -2.37 13.60
C LEU A 83 -14.57 -3.11 13.11
N VAL A 84 -14.79 -4.33 13.59
CA VAL A 84 -15.94 -5.18 13.22
C VAL A 84 -17.25 -4.59 13.77
N GLY A 85 -18.31 -4.62 12.95
CA GLY A 85 -19.64 -4.09 13.31
C GLY A 85 -19.79 -2.57 13.14
N GLN A 86 -18.75 -1.87 12.68
CA GLN A 86 -18.85 -0.46 12.32
C GLN A 86 -19.28 -0.33 10.85
N ARG A 87 -20.36 0.41 10.60
CA ARG A 87 -20.87 0.62 9.23
C ARG A 87 -19.81 1.31 8.38
N CYS A 88 -19.46 0.71 7.23
CA CYS A 88 -18.59 1.32 6.22
C CYS A 88 -19.31 2.41 5.39
N HIS A 89 -20.20 3.19 6.00
CA HIS A 89 -20.94 4.24 5.29
C HIS A 89 -20.83 5.59 6.01
N SER A 90 -20.44 6.60 5.23
CA SER A 90 -20.28 8.03 5.54
C SER A 90 -19.25 8.42 6.63
N GLY A 91 -18.92 7.57 7.61
CA GLY A 91 -18.03 7.92 8.72
C GLY A 91 -16.72 7.13 8.86
N SER A 92 -16.58 5.98 8.19
CA SER A 92 -15.34 5.20 8.19
C SER A 92 -14.38 5.73 7.13
N GLN A 93 -13.20 6.18 7.53
CA GLN A 93 -12.21 6.77 6.62
C GLN A 93 -10.88 6.02 6.72
N LEU A 94 -10.28 5.72 5.57
CA LEU A 94 -8.90 5.26 5.44
C LEU A 94 -8.06 6.41 4.91
N ALA A 95 -7.03 6.78 5.64
CA ALA A 95 -6.07 7.79 5.21
C ALA A 95 -4.70 7.13 5.01
N ILE A 96 -4.11 7.38 3.85
CA ILE A 96 -2.72 7.03 3.59
C ILE A 96 -1.93 8.33 3.59
N ASN A 97 -0.90 8.39 4.44
CA ASN A 97 0.17 9.33 4.27
C ASN A 97 1.30 8.61 3.52
N ALA A 98 1.31 8.83 2.20
CA ALA A 98 2.45 8.50 1.38
C ALA A 98 3.36 9.72 1.37
N ASN A 99 4.69 9.52 1.39
CA ASN A 99 5.61 10.57 0.96
C ASN A 99 5.36 10.79 -0.54
N LEU A 100 4.30 11.52 -0.86
CA LEU A 100 4.11 12.15 -2.16
C LEU A 100 5.03 13.37 -2.11
N PRO A 101 6.16 13.40 -2.83
CA PRO A 101 6.81 14.68 -3.06
C PRO A 101 5.75 15.57 -3.74
N CYS A 102 5.30 16.59 -3.02
CA CYS A 102 4.52 17.67 -3.59
C CYS A 102 5.45 18.42 -4.56
N GLY A 103 5.01 18.62 -5.81
CA GLY A 103 5.68 19.41 -6.85
C GLY A 103 6.71 18.62 -7.64
N THR A 104 6.81 18.73 -8.97
CA THR A 104 6.43 19.81 -9.91
C THR A 104 5.85 19.26 -11.20
#